data_AF-A0A2G5CNK2-F1
#
_entry.id   AF-A0A2G5CNK2-F1
#
_cell.length_a   1.000
_cell.length_b   1.000
_cell.length_c   1.000
_cell.angle_alpha   90.00
_cell.angle_beta   90.00
_cell.angle_gamma   90.00
#
_symmetry.space_group_name_H-M   'P 1'
#
loop_
_entity.id
_entity.type
_entity.pdbx_description
1 polymer ?
#
loop_
_entity_poly.entity_id
_entity_poly.type
_entity_poly.pdbx_seq_one_letter_code
_entity_poly.pdbx_strand_id
1 'polypeptide(L)'
;MLDHQCVKYLYKYVYKGPDRVFMEVRSAEISQGDEIKQFVDARWVCPQESVWRIFKFPLNKMYPSVYSLDVHTPNMHELLFSENQAPSDQVEDENASRTMLTEFFTRNSNDPLAQQYLYR
;
A
#
# COMPACT_ATOMS: atom_id res chain seq x y z
N MET A 1 -15.49 -2.78 -37.84
CA MET A 1 -14.29 -2.77 -36.99
C MET A 1 -14.55 -1.70 -35.93
N LEU A 2 -15.04 -2.08 -34.75
CA LEU A 2 -15.27 -1.10 -33.68
C LEU A 2 -13.90 -0.59 -33.24
N ASP A 3 -13.72 0.72 -33.31
CA ASP A 3 -12.48 1.37 -32.88
C ASP A 3 -12.17 0.95 -31.44
N HIS A 4 -10.95 0.52 -31.17
CA HIS A 4 -10.51 0.09 -29.83
C HIS A 4 -10.75 1.17 -28.76
N GLN A 5 -10.82 2.44 -29.18
CA GLN A 5 -11.21 3.58 -28.36
C GLN A 5 -12.68 3.54 -27.92
N CYS A 6 -13.60 3.13 -28.79
CA CYS A 6 -15.03 3.02 -28.45
C CYS A 6 -15.27 1.92 -27.40
N VAL A 7 -14.56 0.79 -27.50
CA VAL A 7 -14.67 -0.32 -26.54
C VAL A 7 -14.14 0.09 -25.17
N LYS A 8 -12.98 0.76 -25.11
CA LYS A 8 -12.44 1.32 -23.86
C LYS A 8 -13.39 2.34 -23.23
N TYR A 9 -13.97 3.20 -24.06
CA TYR A 9 -14.92 4.21 -23.61
C TYR A 9 -16.14 3.53 -22.99
N LEU A 10 -16.77 2.58 -23.67
CA LEU A 10 -17.94 1.86 -23.17
C LEU A 10 -17.65 1.16 -21.83
N TYR A 11 -16.56 0.40 -21.73
CA TYR A 11 -16.16 -0.29 -20.50
C TYR A 11 -15.97 0.69 -19.34
N LYS A 12 -15.35 1.85 -19.59
CA LYS A 12 -15.15 2.87 -18.57
C LYS A 12 -16.46 3.35 -17.96
N TYR A 13 -17.54 3.46 -18.72
CA TYR A 13 -18.83 3.98 -18.23
C TYR A 13 -19.75 2.89 -17.65
N VAL A 14 -19.68 1.66 -18.15
CA VAL A 14 -20.45 0.54 -17.61
C VAL A 14 -20.02 0.21 -16.17
N TYR A 15 -18.71 0.27 -15.89
CA TYR A 15 -18.17 -0.03 -14.57
C TYR A 15 -17.89 1.21 -13.71
N LYS A 16 -18.34 2.39 -14.14
CA LYS A 16 -18.23 3.62 -13.34
C LYS A 16 -19.34 3.68 -12.28
N GLY A 17 -19.34 2.71 -11.39
CA GLY A 17 -20.22 2.71 -10.23
C GLY A 17 -19.70 3.65 -9.12
N PRO A 18 -20.50 3.90 -8.08
CA PRO A 18 -19.96 4.41 -6.83
C PRO A 18 -19.03 3.35 -6.23
N ASP A 19 -17.75 3.43 -6.56
CA ASP A 19 -16.75 2.46 -6.12
C ASP A 19 -16.40 2.60 -4.63
N ARG A 20 -16.85 3.67 -3.95
CA ARG A 20 -16.55 3.94 -2.54
C ARG A 20 -17.81 3.96 -1.68
N VAL A 21 -17.69 3.37 -0.50
CA VAL A 21 -18.74 3.33 0.53
C VAL A 21 -18.12 3.75 1.85
N PHE A 22 -18.81 4.64 2.56
CA PHE A 22 -18.49 4.99 3.95
C PHE A 22 -19.37 4.17 4.87
N MET A 23 -18.77 3.45 5.82
CA MET A 23 -19.47 2.65 6.81
C MET A 23 -19.12 3.12 8.22
N GLU A 24 -20.14 3.29 9.05
CA GLU A 24 -19.97 3.54 10.49
C GLU A 24 -19.89 2.19 11.21
N VAL A 25 -18.78 1.94 11.91
CA VAL A 25 -18.57 0.72 12.69
C VAL A 25 -18.90 1.01 14.15
N ARG A 26 -20.09 0.58 14.58
CA ARG A 26 -20.53 0.68 15.99
C ARG A 26 -20.13 -0.59 16.73
N SER A 27 -19.03 -0.54 17.48
CA SER A 27 -18.66 -1.56 18.47
C SER A 27 -18.70 -0.97 19.88
N ALA A 28 -19.12 -1.77 20.87
CA ALA A 28 -19.20 -1.35 22.26
C ALA A 28 -17.85 -0.85 22.81
N GLU A 29 -16.73 -1.34 22.28
CA GLU A 29 -15.36 -0.96 22.67
C GLU A 29 -14.85 0.29 21.94
N ILE A 30 -15.34 0.55 20.71
CA ILE A 30 -14.96 1.71 19.87
C ILE A 30 -15.69 3.00 20.33
N SER A 31 -16.68 2.87 21.21
CA SER A 31 -17.46 3.98 21.79
C SER A 31 -16.64 4.98 22.64
N GLN A 32 -15.37 4.69 22.96
CA GLN A 32 -14.50 5.55 23.78
C GLN A 32 -13.84 6.72 23.02
N GLY A 33 -14.56 7.35 22.08
CA GLY A 33 -14.22 8.70 21.57
C GLY A 33 -13.18 8.79 20.44
N ASP A 34 -12.67 7.68 19.91
CA ASP A 34 -11.80 7.69 18.72
C ASP A 34 -12.63 7.76 17.43
N GLU A 35 -12.93 8.98 16.95
CA GLU A 35 -13.69 9.23 15.69
C GLU A 35 -13.08 8.50 14.49
N ILE A 36 -11.75 8.42 14.41
CA ILE A 36 -11.03 7.76 13.30
C ILE A 36 -11.35 6.26 13.23
N LYS A 37 -11.58 5.61 14.38
CA LYS A 37 -11.88 4.17 14.42
C LYS A 37 -13.36 3.87 14.16
N GLN A 38 -14.22 4.89 14.20
CA GLN A 38 -15.67 4.74 14.00
C GLN A 38 -16.07 4.70 12.53
N PHE A 39 -15.23 5.21 11.63
CA PHE A 39 -15.55 5.31 10.20
C PHE A 39 -14.58 4.47 9.35
N VAL A 40 -15.15 3.69 8.44
CA VAL A 40 -14.40 2.91 7.45
C VAL A 40 -14.74 3.42 6.05
N ASP A 41 -13.73 3.92 5.34
CA ASP A 41 -13.79 4.16 3.88
C ASP A 41 -13.41 2.86 3.17
N ALA A 42 -14.38 2.24 2.49
CA ALA A 42 -14.18 1.01 1.75
C ALA A 42 -14.33 1.27 0.25
N ARG A 43 -13.48 0.63 -0.56
CA ARG A 43 -13.58 0.65 -2.03
C ARG A 43 -13.85 -0.74 -2.59
N TRP A 44 -14.85 -0.85 -3.46
CA TRP A 44 -15.06 -2.06 -4.26
C TRP A 44 -13.91 -2.24 -5.25
N VAL A 45 -13.27 -3.40 -5.24
CA VAL A 45 -12.21 -3.78 -6.19
C VAL A 45 -12.74 -4.95 -7.01
N CYS A 46 -12.81 -4.79 -8.34
CA CYS A 46 -13.31 -5.84 -9.20
C CYS A 46 -12.35 -7.05 -9.21
N PRO A 47 -12.82 -8.28 -9.45
CA PRO A 47 -11.97 -9.48 -9.40
C PRO A 47 -10.71 -9.37 -10.27
N GLN A 48 -10.82 -8.75 -11.45
CA GLN A 48 -9.69 -8.57 -12.37
C GLN A 48 -8.63 -7.61 -11.80
N GLU A 49 -9.06 -6.51 -11.17
CA GLU A 49 -8.16 -5.57 -10.50
C GLU A 49 -7.53 -6.21 -9.25
N SER A 50 -8.29 -6.97 -8.46
CA SER A 50 -7.80 -7.70 -7.28
C SER A 50 -6.68 -8.68 -7.64
N VAL A 51 -6.89 -9.49 -8.69
CA VAL A 51 -5.87 -10.41 -9.22
C VAL A 51 -4.61 -9.64 -9.59
N TRP A 52 -4.73 -8.50 -10.27
CA TRP A 52 -3.56 -7.69 -10.61
C TRP A 52 -2.83 -7.14 -9.38
N ARG A 53 -3.55 -6.65 -8.35
CA ARG A 53 -2.96 -6.16 -7.09
C ARG A 53 -2.20 -7.25 -6.32
N ILE A 54 -2.72 -8.48 -6.32
CA ILE A 54 -2.11 -9.62 -5.63
C ILE A 54 -0.86 -10.11 -6.38
N PHE A 55 -0.97 -10.35 -7.68
CA PHE A 55 0.12 -10.94 -8.47
C PHE A 55 1.16 -9.92 -8.95
N LYS A 56 0.84 -8.61 -8.94
CA LYS A 56 1.71 -7.50 -9.35
C LYS A 56 2.41 -7.74 -10.70
N PHE A 57 1.68 -8.27 -11.70
CA PHE A 57 2.26 -8.50 -13.02
C PHE A 57 2.82 -7.19 -13.62
N PRO A 58 4.02 -7.21 -14.23
CA PRO A 58 4.62 -6.03 -14.82
C PRO A 58 3.85 -5.64 -16.09
N LEU A 59 2.88 -4.72 -15.95
CA LEU A 59 2.07 -4.22 -17.06
C LEU A 59 2.82 -3.16 -17.88
N ASN A 60 3.65 -2.37 -17.21
CA ASN A 60 4.37 -1.25 -17.80
C ASN A 60 5.72 -1.09 -17.10
N LYS A 61 6.75 -0.76 -17.89
CA LYS A 61 8.02 -0.24 -17.36
C LYS A 61 7.95 1.28 -17.44
N MET A 62 8.03 1.95 -16.30
CA MET A 62 8.13 3.41 -16.25
C MET A 62 9.58 3.82 -16.35
N TYR A 63 9.87 4.83 -17.19
CA TYR A 63 11.16 5.49 -17.25
C TYR A 63 10.93 7.00 -17.04
N PRO A 64 11.48 7.59 -15.97
CA PRO A 64 12.25 6.97 -14.89
C PRO A 64 11.37 6.07 -13.99
N SER A 65 12.00 5.13 -13.28
CA SER A 65 11.30 4.27 -12.32
C SER A 65 10.86 5.07 -11.11
N VAL A 66 9.60 4.95 -10.70
CA VAL A 66 9.04 5.58 -9.50
C VAL A 66 8.63 4.47 -8.54
N TYR A 67 9.12 4.53 -7.30
CA TYR A 67 8.75 3.60 -6.23
C TYR A 67 8.01 4.38 -5.13
N SER A 68 6.88 3.84 -4.68
CA SER A 68 6.21 4.31 -3.47
C SER A 68 6.86 3.64 -2.28
N LEU A 69 7.36 4.43 -1.32
CA LEU A 69 7.88 3.93 -0.06
C LEU A 69 6.78 4.07 1.00
N ASP A 70 6.55 3.01 1.77
CA ASP A 70 5.54 3.03 2.82
C ASP A 70 6.02 3.87 4.01
N VAL A 71 5.15 4.78 4.46
CA VAL A 71 5.40 5.66 5.60
C VAL A 71 4.67 5.09 6.80
N HIS A 72 5.44 4.54 7.73
CA HIS A 72 4.92 4.06 9.01
C HIS A 72 5.31 5.05 10.11
N THR A 73 4.48 5.15 11.15
CA THR A 73 4.90 5.81 12.39
C THR A 73 5.93 4.93 13.11
N PRO A 74 6.70 5.49 14.06
CA PRO A 74 7.62 4.70 14.88
C PRO A 74 6.91 3.49 15.49
N ASN A 75 7.52 2.30 15.33
CA ASN A 75 7.03 1.01 15.84
C ASN A 75 5.65 0.54 15.33
N MET A 76 5.14 1.10 14.23
CA MET A 76 3.93 0.61 13.55
C MET A 76 4.21 0.08 12.14
N HIS A 77 5.39 -0.51 11.94
CA HIS A 77 5.72 -1.26 10.73
C HIS A 77 5.24 -2.71 10.85
N GLU A 78 4.76 -3.28 9.75
CA GLU A 78 4.27 -4.66 9.72
C GLU A 78 5.44 -5.66 9.74
N LEU A 79 5.31 -6.69 10.56
CA LEU A 79 6.24 -7.82 10.61
C LEU A 79 5.54 -9.08 10.11
N LEU A 80 6.20 -9.78 9.19
CA LEU A 80 5.73 -11.06 8.64
C LEU A 80 6.30 -12.20 9.47
N PHE A 81 5.44 -12.93 10.18
CA PHE A 81 5.84 -14.10 10.96
C PHE A 81 5.61 -15.38 10.15
N SER A 82 6.59 -16.29 10.17
CA SER A 82 6.36 -17.66 9.71
C SER A 82 5.74 -18.49 10.83
N GLU A 83 4.88 -19.47 10.51
CA GLU A 83 4.25 -20.34 11.52
C GLU A 83 5.28 -21.09 12.41
N ASN A 84 6.51 -21.26 11.92
CA ASN A 84 7.60 -21.94 12.62
C ASN A 84 8.51 -21.00 13.44
N GLN A 85 8.21 -19.69 13.51
CA GLN A 85 9.04 -18.70 14.21
C GLN A 85 8.31 -18.14 15.43
N ALA A 86 9.02 -18.04 16.56
CA ALA A 86 8.49 -17.37 17.73
C ALA A 86 8.47 -15.84 17.49
N PRO A 87 7.42 -15.12 17.92
CA PRO A 87 7.36 -13.67 17.75
C PRO A 87 8.52 -12.91 18.43
N SER A 88 9.05 -13.47 19.52
CA SER A 88 10.19 -12.92 20.27
C SER A 88 11.44 -12.81 19.40
N ASP A 89 11.74 -13.84 18.63
CA ASP A 89 13.00 -13.95 17.88
C ASP A 89 13.06 -12.91 16.76
N GLN A 90 11.90 -12.48 16.25
CA GLN A 90 11.79 -11.48 15.19
C GLN A 90 11.80 -10.05 15.72
N VAL A 91 11.34 -9.82 16.96
CA VAL A 91 11.49 -8.52 17.62
C VAL A 91 12.96 -8.26 17.97
N GLU A 92 13.73 -9.32 18.23
CA GLU A 92 15.17 -9.24 18.48
C GLU A 92 16.00 -9.10 17.18
N ASP A 93 15.44 -9.40 16.01
CA ASP A 93 16.14 -9.22 14.74
C ASP A 93 16.18 -7.74 14.34
N GLU A 94 17.37 -7.16 14.34
CA GLU A 94 17.59 -5.77 13.89
C GLU A 94 17.06 -5.52 12.47
N ASN A 95 17.06 -6.54 11.59
CA ASN A 95 16.57 -6.40 10.23
C ASN A 95 15.05 -6.26 10.16
N ALA A 96 14.31 -6.74 11.16
CA ALA A 96 12.85 -6.61 11.21
C ALA A 96 12.41 -5.14 11.30
N SER A 97 13.23 -4.29 11.92
CA SER A 97 12.96 -2.86 12.06
C SER A 97 13.30 -2.03 10.80
N ARG A 98 14.01 -2.63 9.84
CA ARG A 98 14.51 -1.92 8.64
C ARG A 98 13.45 -1.92 7.56
N THR A 99 12.88 -0.74 7.31
CA THR A 99 12.00 -0.48 6.17
C THR A 99 12.79 0.10 4.99
N MET A 100 12.25 0.02 3.78
CA MET A 100 12.88 0.67 2.62
C MET A 100 13.07 2.18 2.83
N LEU A 101 12.16 2.83 3.54
CA LEU A 101 12.22 4.27 3.82
C LEU A 101 13.32 4.61 4.82
N THR A 102 13.45 3.85 5.91
CA THR A 102 14.52 4.05 6.89
C THR A 102 15.90 3.81 6.26
N GLU A 103 16.04 2.73 5.48
CA GLU A 103 17.28 2.42 4.76
C GLU A 103 17.62 3.47 3.71
N PHE A 104 16.61 4.01 3.01
CA PHE A 104 16.79 5.11 2.07
C PHE A 104 17.42 6.33 2.76
N PHE A 105 16.89 6.76 3.91
CA PHE A 105 17.45 7.91 4.64
C PHE A 105 18.85 7.63 5.18
N THR A 106 19.08 6.44 5.75
CA THR A 106 20.41 6.02 6.21
C THR A 106 21.43 6.07 5.08
N ARG A 107 21.08 5.54 3.90
CA ARG A 107 21.97 5.55 2.73
C ARG A 107 22.19 6.95 2.19
N ASN A 108 21.15 7.78 2.16
CA ASN A 108 21.22 9.17 1.71
C ASN A 108 22.15 10.02 2.61
N SER A 109 22.19 9.71 3.90
CA SER A 109 23.10 10.39 4.84
C SER A 109 24.57 9.99 4.65
N ASN A 110 24.84 8.76 4.22
CA ASN A 110 26.18 8.17 4.22
C ASN A 110 26.88 8.18 2.84
N ASP A 111 26.13 8.23 1.74
CA ASP A 111 26.66 8.09 0.38
C ASP A 111 26.41 9.36 -0.46
N PRO A 112 27.46 10.08 -0.92
CA PRO A 112 27.33 11.23 -1.80
C PRO A 112 26.59 10.93 -3.12
N LEU A 113 26.67 9.70 -3.63
CA LEU A 113 25.93 9.28 -4.82
C LEU A 113 24.44 9.07 -4.52
N ALA A 114 24.06 8.80 -3.28
CA ALA A 114 22.65 8.65 -2.91
C ALA A 114 21.95 10.01 -2.79
N GLN A 115 22.68 11.08 -2.46
CA GLN A 115 22.18 12.46 -2.32
C GLN A 115 21.60 13.06 -3.60
N GLN A 116 21.90 12.47 -4.76
CA GLN A 116 21.28 12.88 -6.03
C GLN A 116 19.80 12.44 -6.13
N TYR A 117 19.38 11.44 -5.36
CA TYR A 117 18.02 10.93 -5.37
C TYR A 117 17.19 11.60 -4.29
N LEU A 118 16.23 12.43 -4.71
CA LEU A 118 15.33 13.12 -3.80
C LEU A 118 14.06 12.30 -3.57
N TYR A 119 13.70 12.14 -2.30
CA TYR A 119 12.35 11.75 -1.92
C TYR A 119 11.45 12.98 -2.15
N ARG A 120 10.40 12.84 -2.97
CA ARG A 120 9.47 13.90 -3.34
C ARG A 120 8.04 13.52 -3.00
#